data_AF-A0A661A2U2-F1
#
_entry.id   AF-A0A661A2U2-F1
#
_cell.length_a   1.000
_cell.length_b   1.000
_cell.length_c   1.000
_cell.angle_alpha   90.00
_cell.angle_beta   90.00
_cell.angle_gamma   90.00
#
_symmetry.space_group_name_H-M   'P 1'
#
loop_
_entity.id
_entity.type
_entity.pdbx_description
1 polymer ?
#
loop_
_entity_poly.entity_id
_entity_poly.type
_entity_poly.pdbx_seq_one_letter_code
_entity_poly.pdbx_strand_id
1 'polypeptide(L)'
;DGPVVGTGHYRPPRNLGGGFKGSTVGTSPAYSFSTAVCEVSVDKETGYVTVDRFTDYSDAGTVVNPVLFHGQVEGSIIMGVGEGLLEDTVVADNGVLRNPNLHDYLIPTIADVPEIFTGAVESYEPRGPFGAKEIGEGSMLPAVGALANAIYDACGARITSLPITPEKILKQIQANEAKEANEANGGGKS
;
A
#
# COMPACT_ATOMS: atom_id res chain seq x y z
N ASP A 1 -54.85 3.64 7.13
CA ASP A 1 -53.53 3.54 6.47
C ASP A 1 -52.83 4.88 6.50
N GLY A 2 -52.08 5.14 7.57
CA GLY A 2 -51.21 6.30 7.67
C GLY A 2 -49.79 5.97 7.19
N PRO A 3 -48.93 6.96 6.97
CA PRO A 3 -47.57 6.71 6.52
C PRO A 3 -46.75 6.06 7.64
N VAL A 4 -46.04 4.99 7.31
CA VAL A 4 -45.00 4.41 8.19
C VAL A 4 -43.73 5.24 8.04
N VAL A 5 -43.29 5.87 9.12
CA VAL A 5 -42.08 6.71 9.15
C VAL A 5 -41.20 6.26 10.32
N GLY A 6 -39.88 6.14 10.08
CA GLY A 6 -38.89 5.81 11.09
C GLY A 6 -37.61 6.64 10.95
N THR A 7 -36.94 6.90 12.07
CA THR A 7 -35.65 7.61 12.14
C THR A 7 -34.65 6.80 12.96
N GLY A 8 -33.38 6.82 12.56
CA GLY A 8 -32.29 6.09 13.22
C GLY A 8 -31.03 6.94 13.30
N HIS A 9 -30.22 6.70 14.33
CA HIS A 9 -28.94 7.37 14.53
C HIS A 9 -27.96 6.42 15.20
N TYR A 10 -26.66 6.58 14.91
CA TYR A 10 -25.58 5.82 15.54
C TYR A 10 -24.51 6.78 16.04
N ARG A 11 -23.88 6.41 17.16
CA ARG A 11 -22.72 7.10 17.72
C ARG A 11 -21.72 6.06 18.22
N PRO A 12 -20.43 6.16 17.88
CA PRO A 12 -19.40 5.30 18.46
C PRO A 12 -19.38 5.37 20.00
N PRO A 13 -18.88 4.33 20.69
CA PRO A 13 -18.73 4.31 22.14
C PRO A 13 -18.02 5.56 22.68
N ARG A 14 -18.42 6.01 23.86
CA ARG A 14 -17.77 7.17 24.52
C ARG A 14 -16.37 6.79 25.00
N ASN A 15 -15.49 7.79 25.10
CA ASN A 15 -14.13 7.67 25.65
C ASN A 15 -13.19 6.72 24.87
N LEU A 16 -13.41 6.52 23.57
CA LEU A 16 -12.40 5.93 22.69
C LEU A 16 -11.13 6.78 22.78
N GLY A 17 -10.01 6.17 23.20
CA GLY A 17 -8.71 6.86 23.38
C GLY A 17 -8.34 7.23 24.81
N GLY A 18 -9.30 7.34 25.73
CA GLY A 18 -9.02 7.77 27.11
C GLY A 18 -9.03 9.30 27.29
N GLY A 19 -8.25 9.82 28.25
CA GLY A 19 -8.44 11.18 28.80
C GLY A 19 -7.36 12.21 28.49
N PHE A 20 -6.29 11.86 27.76
CA PHE A 20 -5.19 12.80 27.46
C PHE A 20 -5.34 13.44 26.08
N LYS A 21 -4.75 14.62 25.89
CA LYS A 21 -4.81 15.37 24.63
C LYS A 21 -4.14 14.58 23.50
N GLY A 22 -4.86 14.38 22.38
CA GLY A 22 -4.40 13.62 21.23
C GLY A 22 -4.74 12.12 21.27
N SER A 23 -5.23 11.62 22.41
CA SER A 23 -5.53 10.20 22.60
C SER A 23 -6.64 9.64 21.71
N THR A 24 -7.47 10.50 21.11
CA THR A 24 -8.56 10.14 20.22
C THR A 24 -8.11 9.91 18.78
N VAL A 25 -6.89 10.32 18.39
CA VAL A 25 -6.37 10.16 17.03
C VAL A 25 -6.07 8.68 16.79
N GLY A 26 -6.57 8.13 15.68
CA GLY A 26 -6.43 6.70 15.35
C GLY A 26 -7.32 5.76 16.17
N THR A 27 -8.26 6.30 16.96
CA THR A 27 -9.20 5.47 17.71
C THR A 27 -10.40 5.08 16.87
N SER A 28 -10.75 3.80 16.91
CA SER A 28 -11.91 3.27 16.21
C SER A 28 -12.65 2.26 17.11
N PRO A 29 -13.98 2.17 17.03
CA PRO A 29 -14.72 1.10 17.69
C PRO A 29 -14.39 -0.30 17.17
N ALA A 30 -13.80 -0.39 15.96
CA ALA A 30 -13.46 -1.60 15.23
C ALA A 30 -12.18 -1.39 14.41
N TYR A 31 -11.29 -2.37 14.38
CA TYR A 31 -10.04 -2.31 13.62
C TYR A 31 -10.04 -3.37 12.52
N SER A 32 -9.77 -2.94 11.29
CA SER A 32 -9.54 -3.83 10.15
C SER A 32 -8.06 -4.17 10.05
N PHE A 33 -7.78 -5.33 9.47
CA PHE A 33 -6.42 -5.83 9.27
C PHE A 33 -6.29 -6.35 7.84
N SER A 34 -5.16 -6.07 7.21
CA SER A 34 -4.89 -6.51 5.84
C SER A 34 -3.50 -7.08 5.74
N THR A 35 -3.31 -8.04 4.85
CA THR A 35 -2.02 -8.64 4.55
C THR A 35 -1.91 -8.84 3.06
N ALA A 36 -0.80 -8.38 2.49
CA ALA A 36 -0.54 -8.50 1.07
C ALA A 36 0.78 -9.21 0.79
N VAL A 37 0.80 -9.94 -0.32
CA VAL A 37 1.98 -10.54 -0.95
C VAL A 37 2.09 -9.96 -2.35
N CYS A 38 3.29 -9.49 -2.68
CA CYS A 38 3.61 -8.94 -3.98
C CYS A 38 4.71 -9.79 -4.62
N GLU A 39 4.55 -10.10 -5.89
CA GLU A 39 5.54 -10.77 -6.72
C GLU A 39 5.96 -9.80 -7.83
N VAL A 40 7.28 -9.67 -8.01
CA VAL A 40 7.86 -8.72 -8.98
C VAL A 40 9.01 -9.34 -9.75
N SER A 41 9.20 -8.85 -10.96
CA SER A 41 10.38 -9.06 -11.78
C SER A 41 11.16 -7.74 -11.87
N VAL A 42 12.48 -7.80 -11.66
CA VAL A 42 13.35 -6.62 -11.74
C VAL A 42 14.42 -6.84 -12.81
N ASP A 43 14.46 -5.95 -13.80
CA ASP A 43 15.56 -5.88 -14.75
C ASP A 43 16.76 -5.19 -14.06
N LYS A 44 17.85 -5.93 -13.86
CA LYS A 44 19.04 -5.42 -13.17
C LYS A 44 19.87 -4.45 -14.01
N GLU A 45 19.70 -4.43 -15.34
CA GLU A 45 20.41 -3.51 -16.22
C GLU A 45 19.74 -2.14 -16.27
N THR A 46 18.40 -2.10 -16.18
CA THR A 46 17.62 -0.85 -16.26
C THR A 46 17.03 -0.39 -14.93
N GLY A 47 16.94 -1.28 -13.94
CA GLY A 47 16.24 -1.05 -12.67
C GLY A 47 14.71 -1.09 -12.81
N TYR A 48 14.18 -1.42 -14.00
CA TYR A 48 12.75 -1.44 -14.24
C TYR A 48 12.08 -2.58 -13.45
N VAL A 49 10.93 -2.28 -12.85
CA VAL A 49 10.16 -3.22 -12.03
C VAL A 49 8.86 -3.54 -12.76
N THR A 50 8.57 -4.82 -12.93
CA THR A 50 7.26 -5.33 -13.35
C THR A 50 6.59 -5.96 -12.13
N VAL A 51 5.37 -5.51 -11.82
CA VAL A 51 4.55 -6.14 -10.78
C VAL A 51 3.78 -7.28 -11.44
N ASP A 52 4.14 -8.52 -11.13
CA ASP A 52 3.60 -9.70 -11.81
C ASP A 52 2.27 -10.13 -11.19
N ARG A 53 2.23 -10.19 -9.85
CA ARG A 53 1.06 -10.64 -9.10
C ARG A 53 0.94 -9.90 -7.77
N PHE A 54 -0.29 -9.66 -7.35
CA PHE A 54 -0.63 -9.18 -6.02
C PHE A 54 -1.71 -10.05 -5.40
N THR A 55 -1.48 -10.49 -4.17
CA THR A 55 -2.46 -11.28 -3.39
C THR A 55 -2.73 -10.54 -2.09
N ASP A 56 -3.98 -10.18 -1.84
CA ASP A 56 -4.40 -9.55 -0.59
C ASP A 56 -5.47 -10.37 0.13
N TYR A 57 -5.32 -10.48 1.46
CA TYR A 57 -6.38 -10.89 2.35
C TYR A 57 -6.67 -9.77 3.35
N SER A 58 -7.92 -9.33 3.37
CA SER A 58 -8.37 -8.22 4.20
C SER A 58 -9.56 -8.59 5.08
N ASP A 59 -9.51 -8.13 6.32
CA ASP A 59 -10.52 -8.33 7.35
C ASP A 59 -11.49 -7.15 7.38
N ALA A 60 -12.60 -7.31 6.66
CA ALA A 60 -13.72 -6.38 6.65
C ALA A 60 -14.87 -6.80 7.58
N GLY A 61 -14.61 -7.70 8.54
CA GLY A 61 -15.69 -8.35 9.29
C GLY A 61 -16.64 -9.11 8.35
N THR A 62 -17.94 -8.95 8.55
CA THR A 62 -18.93 -9.47 7.60
C THR A 62 -18.92 -8.67 6.30
N VAL A 63 -18.57 -9.33 5.20
CA VAL A 63 -18.66 -8.73 3.85
C VAL A 63 -20.11 -8.54 3.45
N VAL A 64 -20.57 -7.28 3.44
CA VAL A 64 -21.95 -6.92 3.07
C VAL A 64 -22.20 -7.05 1.56
N ASN A 65 -21.23 -6.64 0.75
CA ASN A 65 -21.29 -6.74 -0.71
C ASN A 65 -19.93 -7.23 -1.24
N PRO A 66 -19.84 -8.50 -1.69
CA PRO A 66 -18.60 -9.08 -2.20
C PRO A 66 -18.00 -8.32 -3.38
N VAL A 67 -18.82 -7.84 -4.32
CA VAL A 67 -18.33 -7.15 -5.53
C VAL A 67 -17.65 -5.83 -5.16
N LEU A 68 -18.26 -5.06 -4.24
CA LEU A 68 -17.67 -3.82 -3.76
C LEU A 68 -16.43 -4.06 -2.90
N PHE A 69 -16.41 -5.13 -2.11
CA PHE A 69 -15.24 -5.54 -1.35
C PHE A 69 -14.05 -5.79 -2.27
N HIS A 70 -14.21 -6.67 -3.27
CA HIS A 70 -13.13 -7.00 -4.21
C HIS A 70 -12.66 -5.76 -4.97
N GLY A 71 -13.58 -4.94 -5.49
CA GLY A 71 -13.23 -3.71 -6.20
C GLY A 71 -12.50 -2.66 -5.35
N GLN A 72 -12.81 -2.57 -4.04
CA GLN A 72 -12.07 -1.68 -3.13
C GLN A 72 -10.65 -2.16 -2.87
N VAL A 73 -10.47 -3.46 -2.65
CA VAL A 73 -9.13 -4.05 -2.41
C VAL A 73 -8.28 -3.96 -3.69
N GLU A 74 -8.86 -4.25 -4.86
CA GLU A 74 -8.19 -4.08 -6.15
C GLU A 74 -7.75 -2.62 -6.39
N GLY A 75 -8.65 -1.66 -6.13
CA GLY A 75 -8.32 -0.24 -6.23
C GLY A 75 -7.19 0.19 -5.27
N SER A 76 -7.22 -0.33 -4.04
CA SER A 76 -6.18 -0.10 -3.03
C SER A 76 -4.81 -0.61 -3.45
N ILE A 77 -4.75 -1.80 -4.07
CA ILE A 77 -3.51 -2.37 -4.61
C ILE A 77 -2.98 -1.49 -5.74
N ILE A 78 -3.84 -1.07 -6.66
CA ILE A 78 -3.43 -0.21 -7.78
C ILE A 78 -2.89 1.14 -7.28
N MET A 79 -3.55 1.75 -6.28
CA MET A 79 -3.03 2.97 -5.64
C MET A 79 -1.68 2.72 -4.95
N GLY A 80 -1.51 1.59 -4.27
CA GLY A 80 -0.24 1.22 -3.64
C GLY A 80 0.89 0.99 -4.65
N VAL A 81 0.60 0.42 -5.82
CA VAL A 81 1.56 0.30 -6.93
C VAL A 81 1.91 1.69 -7.47
N GLY A 82 0.93 2.57 -7.64
CA GLY A 82 1.11 3.97 -8.05
C GLY A 82 2.04 4.72 -7.11
N GLU A 83 1.70 4.80 -5.82
CA GLU A 83 2.54 5.43 -4.78
C GLU A 83 3.92 4.78 -4.68
N GLY A 84 3.98 3.46 -4.85
CA GLY A 84 5.21 2.68 -4.75
C GLY A 84 6.20 2.96 -5.87
N LEU A 85 5.76 3.09 -7.12
CA LEU A 85 6.63 3.09 -8.30
C LEU A 85 6.57 4.36 -9.16
N LEU A 86 5.44 5.06 -9.18
CA LEU A 86 5.13 6.05 -10.23
C LEU A 86 4.88 7.45 -9.70
N GLU A 87 4.05 7.57 -8.67
CA GLU A 87 3.53 8.86 -8.21
C GLU A 87 4.59 9.64 -7.43
N ASP A 88 4.94 10.83 -7.94
CA ASP A 88 5.83 11.77 -7.26
C ASP A 88 5.35 13.21 -7.46
N THR A 89 5.26 13.98 -6.39
CA THR A 89 4.92 15.40 -6.46
C THR A 89 6.19 16.23 -6.45
N VAL A 90 6.56 16.78 -7.61
CA VAL A 90 7.83 17.51 -7.76
C VAL A 90 7.62 19.00 -7.51
N VAL A 91 8.15 19.50 -6.39
CA VAL A 91 8.11 20.92 -6.02
C VAL A 91 9.43 21.59 -6.37
N ALA A 92 9.38 22.70 -7.12
CA ALA A 92 10.55 23.52 -7.43
C ALA A 92 10.99 24.38 -6.22
N ASP A 93 12.23 24.89 -6.25
CA ASP A 93 12.79 25.74 -5.18
C ASP A 93 11.96 27.00 -4.87
N ASN A 94 11.18 27.48 -5.84
CA ASN A 94 10.27 28.61 -5.68
C ASN A 94 8.87 28.22 -5.16
N GLY A 95 8.67 26.96 -4.76
CA GLY A 95 7.41 26.42 -4.23
C GLY A 95 6.37 26.01 -5.28
N VAL A 96 6.69 26.11 -6.58
CA VAL A 96 5.75 25.77 -7.67
C VAL A 96 5.86 24.28 -8.02
N LEU A 97 4.71 23.63 -8.21
CA LEU A 97 4.64 22.27 -8.75
C LEU A 97 5.18 22.20 -10.18
N ARG A 98 6.10 21.28 -10.44
CA ARG A 98 6.65 21.06 -11.79
C ARG A 98 5.79 20.15 -12.65
N ASN A 99 5.03 19.25 -12.03
CA ASN A 99 4.18 18.28 -12.70
C ASN A 99 2.70 18.36 -12.28
N PRO A 100 2.02 19.52 -12.35
CA PRO A 100 0.61 19.66 -11.98
C PRO A 100 -0.34 19.16 -13.09
N ASN A 101 -0.01 18.03 -13.73
CA ASN A 101 -0.76 17.46 -14.85
C ASN A 101 -0.60 15.93 -14.87
N LEU A 102 -1.52 15.21 -15.50
CA LEU A 102 -1.53 13.74 -15.55
C LEU A 102 -0.57 13.11 -16.57
N HIS A 103 0.22 13.93 -17.28
CA HIS A 103 1.27 13.43 -18.16
C HIS A 103 2.59 13.28 -17.39
N ASP A 104 2.91 14.25 -16.54
CA ASP A 104 4.16 14.29 -15.77
C ASP A 104 3.99 13.78 -14.32
N TYR A 105 2.75 13.74 -13.81
CA TYR A 105 2.39 12.98 -12.61
C TYR A 105 1.87 11.62 -13.05
N LEU A 106 2.74 10.62 -12.98
CA LEU A 106 2.46 9.29 -13.51
C LEU A 106 1.50 8.55 -12.57
N ILE A 107 0.30 8.25 -13.07
CA ILE A 107 -0.63 7.31 -12.44
C ILE A 107 -0.56 5.96 -13.16
N PRO A 108 -0.86 4.84 -12.48
CA PRO A 108 -0.93 3.54 -13.13
C PRO A 108 -1.89 3.54 -14.33
N THR A 109 -1.43 3.00 -15.45
CA THR A 109 -2.26 2.65 -16.60
C THR A 109 -2.73 1.21 -16.48
N ILE A 110 -3.62 0.76 -17.38
CA ILE A 110 -4.06 -0.65 -17.42
C ILE A 110 -2.90 -1.62 -17.66
N ALA A 111 -1.81 -1.17 -18.29
CA ALA A 111 -0.63 -2.00 -18.53
C ALA A 111 0.23 -2.21 -17.26
N ASP A 112 0.04 -1.36 -16.25
CA ASP A 112 0.75 -1.42 -14.97
C ASP A 112 -0.01 -2.24 -13.91
N VAL A 113 -1.24 -2.67 -14.22
CA VAL A 113 -2.08 -3.44 -13.30
C VAL A 113 -1.65 -4.91 -13.29
N PRO A 114 -1.26 -5.47 -12.14
CA PRO A 114 -0.82 -6.87 -12.03
C PRO A 114 -2.01 -7.85 -12.09
N GLU A 115 -1.72 -9.15 -12.10
CA GLU A 115 -2.73 -10.15 -11.75
C GLU A 115 -3.08 -9.98 -10.25
N ILE A 116 -4.34 -9.67 -9.94
CA ILE A 116 -4.78 -9.40 -8.56
C ILE A 116 -5.68 -10.54 -8.06
N PHE A 117 -5.34 -11.08 -6.89
CA PHE A 117 -6.20 -11.93 -6.08
C PHE A 117 -6.59 -11.20 -4.80
N THR A 118 -7.89 -11.19 -4.46
CA THR A 118 -8.40 -10.58 -3.24
C THR A 118 -9.28 -11.56 -2.46
N GLY A 119 -9.03 -11.66 -1.15
CA GLY A 119 -9.75 -12.55 -0.25
C GLY A 119 -10.25 -11.82 1.00
N ALA A 120 -11.43 -12.20 1.47
CA ALA A 120 -11.93 -11.72 2.75
C ALA A 120 -11.50 -12.67 3.88
N VAL A 121 -11.00 -12.11 4.98
CA VAL A 121 -10.80 -12.86 6.22
C VAL A 121 -12.14 -12.97 6.94
N GLU A 122 -12.51 -14.19 7.33
CA GLU A 122 -13.73 -14.42 8.11
C GLU A 122 -13.56 -13.85 9.53
N SER A 123 -14.27 -12.77 9.82
CA SER A 123 -14.37 -12.21 11.16
C SER A 123 -15.74 -11.56 11.37
N TYR A 124 -16.09 -11.26 12.61
CA TYR A 124 -17.35 -10.60 12.96
C TYR A 124 -17.10 -9.49 13.98
N GLU A 125 -17.48 -8.26 13.66
CA GLU A 125 -17.37 -7.11 14.56
C GLU A 125 -18.70 -6.86 15.30
N PRO A 126 -18.78 -7.11 16.62
CA PRO A 126 -20.03 -6.95 17.38
C PRO A 126 -20.65 -5.55 17.32
N ARG A 127 -19.85 -4.51 17.05
CA ARG A 127 -20.30 -3.12 16.95
C ARG A 127 -20.64 -2.69 15.52
N GLY A 128 -20.34 -3.54 14.55
CA GLY A 128 -20.52 -3.30 13.13
C GLY A 128 -21.93 -3.63 12.68
N PRO A 129 -22.50 -2.89 11.71
CA PRO A 129 -23.78 -3.28 11.12
C PRO A 129 -23.62 -4.66 10.48
N PHE A 130 -24.42 -5.62 10.92
CA PHE A 130 -24.33 -7.02 10.48
C PHE A 130 -22.95 -7.68 10.71
N GLY A 131 -22.10 -7.12 11.57
CA GLY A 131 -20.74 -7.61 11.80
C GLY A 131 -19.65 -6.98 10.92
N ALA A 132 -19.98 -5.99 10.10
CA ALA A 132 -19.06 -5.39 9.13
C ALA A 132 -18.05 -4.41 9.75
N LYS A 133 -16.87 -4.31 9.14
CA LYS A 133 -15.83 -3.31 9.38
C LYS A 133 -15.53 -2.53 8.11
N GLU A 134 -14.57 -1.61 8.18
CA GLU A 134 -14.12 -0.83 7.02
C GLU A 134 -13.20 -1.66 6.11
N ILE A 135 -13.15 -1.28 4.83
CA ILE A 135 -12.18 -1.76 3.84
C ILE A 135 -11.75 -0.63 2.89
N GLY A 136 -11.97 0.62 3.28
CA GLY A 136 -11.72 1.77 2.42
C GLY A 136 -10.25 2.16 2.40
N GLU A 137 -9.57 2.07 3.55
CA GLU A 137 -8.17 2.48 3.68
C GLU A 137 -7.27 1.30 4.07
N GLY A 138 -7.80 0.34 4.86
CA GLY A 138 -7.02 -0.75 5.43
C GLY A 138 -6.26 -1.61 4.41
N SER A 139 -6.88 -1.91 3.25
CA SER A 139 -6.29 -2.75 2.20
C SER A 139 -5.11 -2.12 1.47
N MET A 140 -4.96 -0.79 1.52
CA MET A 140 -3.83 -0.11 0.89
C MET A 140 -2.56 -0.21 1.76
N LEU A 141 -2.71 -0.23 3.09
CA LEU A 141 -1.61 -0.16 4.05
C LEU A 141 -0.48 -1.17 3.82
N PRO A 142 -0.74 -2.48 3.55
CA PRO A 142 0.33 -3.43 3.33
C PRO A 142 0.94 -3.37 1.92
N ALA A 143 0.28 -2.71 0.95
CA ALA A 143 0.63 -2.84 -0.47
C ALA A 143 2.04 -2.32 -0.77
N VAL A 144 2.35 -1.07 -0.39
CA VAL A 144 3.66 -0.46 -0.66
C VAL A 144 4.78 -1.21 0.07
N GLY A 145 4.51 -1.67 1.30
CA GLY A 145 5.48 -2.47 2.08
C GLY A 145 5.76 -3.84 1.44
N ALA A 146 4.73 -4.52 0.95
CA ALA A 146 4.88 -5.79 0.23
C ALA A 146 5.70 -5.61 -1.05
N LEU A 147 5.38 -4.58 -1.85
CA LEU A 147 6.12 -4.22 -3.05
C LEU A 147 7.60 -3.92 -2.77
N ALA A 148 7.89 -3.06 -1.79
CA ALA A 148 9.27 -2.70 -1.44
C ALA A 148 10.09 -3.92 -0.98
N ASN A 149 9.47 -4.85 -0.26
CA ASN A 149 10.12 -6.09 0.15
C ASN A 149 10.32 -7.06 -1.01
N ALA A 150 9.37 -7.16 -1.94
CA ALA A 150 9.49 -7.99 -3.14
C ALA A 150 10.64 -7.48 -4.04
N ILE A 151 10.77 -6.17 -4.23
CA ILE A 151 11.89 -5.57 -4.98
C ILE A 151 13.23 -5.90 -4.30
N TYR A 152 13.30 -5.77 -2.97
CA TYR A 152 14.50 -6.12 -2.23
C TYR A 152 14.85 -7.61 -2.38
N ASP A 153 13.87 -8.51 -2.31
CA ASP A 153 14.08 -9.94 -2.50
C ASP A 153 14.60 -10.26 -3.92
N ALA A 154 14.03 -9.61 -4.95
CA ALA A 154 14.36 -9.83 -6.34
C ALA A 154 15.78 -9.37 -6.73
N CYS A 155 16.26 -8.23 -6.20
CA CYS A 155 17.52 -7.64 -6.65
C CYS A 155 18.49 -7.18 -5.55
N GLY A 156 18.15 -7.34 -4.27
CA GLY A 156 18.96 -6.91 -3.13
C GLY A 156 18.99 -5.40 -2.89
N ALA A 157 18.27 -4.61 -3.71
CA ALA A 157 18.20 -3.16 -3.56
C ALA A 157 17.23 -2.77 -2.44
N ARG A 158 17.73 -2.23 -1.34
CA ARG A 158 16.90 -1.69 -0.25
C ARG A 158 16.69 -0.19 -0.44
N ILE A 159 15.52 0.20 -0.94
CA ILE A 159 15.13 1.60 -1.12
C ILE A 159 14.20 2.00 0.03
N THR A 160 14.50 3.12 0.70
CA THR A 160 13.77 3.60 1.89
C THR A 160 13.06 4.93 1.65
N SER A 161 12.91 5.33 0.38
CA SER A 161 12.17 6.54 -0.01
C SER A 161 11.36 6.27 -1.27
N LEU A 162 10.10 6.69 -1.24
CA LEU A 162 9.19 6.57 -2.37
C LEU A 162 9.30 7.77 -3.33
N PRO A 163 8.86 7.60 -4.59
CA PRO A 163 8.64 6.30 -5.23
C PRO A 163 9.96 5.54 -5.44
N ILE A 164 9.90 4.22 -5.60
CA ILE A 164 11.03 3.32 -5.83
C ILE A 164 11.39 3.35 -7.32
N THR A 165 12.06 4.41 -7.76
CA THR A 165 12.36 4.61 -9.18
C THR A 165 13.47 3.67 -9.69
N PRO A 166 13.52 3.37 -11.00
CA PRO A 166 14.59 2.57 -11.60
C PRO A 166 15.98 3.11 -11.31
N GLU A 167 16.17 4.44 -11.30
CA GLU A 167 17.46 5.05 -10.99
C GLU A 167 17.90 4.81 -9.55
N LYS A 168 16.95 4.79 -8.59
CA LYS A 168 17.24 4.46 -7.18
C LYS A 168 17.68 3.00 -7.07
N ILE A 169 16.98 2.09 -7.77
CA ILE A 169 17.32 0.66 -7.80
C ILE A 169 18.72 0.44 -8.38
N LEU A 170 19.02 0.97 -9.57
CA LEU A 170 20.32 0.83 -10.21
C LEU A 170 21.47 1.34 -9.35
N LYS A 171 21.32 2.54 -8.77
CA LYS A 171 22.32 3.11 -7.87
C LYS A 171 22.59 2.21 -6.67
N GLN A 172 21.54 1.60 -6.12
CA GLN A 172 21.66 0.72 -4.97
C GLN A 172 22.31 -0.62 -5.34
N ILE A 173 21.98 -1.21 -6.49
CA ILE A 173 22.62 -2.42 -7.01
C ILE A 173 24.12 -2.18 -7.19
N GLN A 174 24.51 -1.12 -7.90
CA GLN A 174 25.91 -0.75 -8.12
C GLN A 174 26.66 -0.50 -6.80
N ALA A 175 25.99 0.13 -5.83
CA ALA A 175 26.58 0.36 -4.51
C ALA A 175 26.80 -0.94 -3.74
N ASN A 176 25.92 -1.93 -3.88
CA ASN A 176 26.09 -3.25 -3.28
C ASN A 176 27.27 -4.00 -3.93
N GLU A 177 27.33 -4.05 -5.26
CA GLU A 177 28.43 -4.70 -6.01
C GLU A 177 29.80 -4.08 -5.68
N ALA A 178 29.88 -2.75 -5.58
CA ALA A 178 31.11 -2.06 -5.21
C ALA A 178 31.57 -2.41 -3.78
N LYS A 179 30.65 -2.62 -2.83
CA LYS A 179 30.98 -3.06 -1.48
C LYS A 179 31.54 -4.49 -1.48
N GLU A 180 30.86 -5.40 -2.17
CA GLU A 180 31.29 -6.79 -2.30
C GLU A 180 32.69 -6.91 -2.93
N ALA A 181 32.96 -6.14 -3.99
CA ALA A 181 34.28 -6.10 -4.63
C ALA A 181 35.38 -5.56 -3.69
N ASN A 182 35.07 -4.57 -2.86
CA ASN A 182 36.01 -4.03 -1.88
C ASN A 182 36.29 -5.03 -0.75
N GLU A 183 35.27 -5.75 -0.28
CA GLU A 183 35.41 -6.79 0.75
C GLU A 183 36.24 -7.98 0.24
N ALA A 184 35.99 -8.43 -1.00
CA ALA A 184 36.77 -9.48 -1.64
C ALA A 184 38.26 -9.11 -1.82
N ASN A 185 38.56 -7.85 -2.15
CA ASN A 185 39.92 -7.35 -2.32
C ASN A 185 40.63 -7.03 -0.99
N GLY A 186 39.87 -6.76 0.09
CA GLY A 186 40.38 -6.46 1.43
C GLY A 186 40.78 -7.68 2.26
N GLY A 187 40.27 -8.88 1.93
CA GLY A 187 40.52 -10.13 2.67
C GLY A 187 41.91 -10.76 2.47
N GLY A 188 42.79 -10.17 1.66
CA GLY A 188 44.12 -10.70 1.33
C GLY A 188 45.30 -10.18 2.17
N LYS A 189 45.06 -9.43 3.26
CA LYS A 189 46.11 -8.93 4.16
C LYS A 189 45.85 -9.37 5.60
N SER A 190 46.27 -10.60 5.91
CA SER A 190 46.61 -11.05 7.27
C SER A 190 47.83 -11.96 7.21
#